data_AF-A0A814VE10-F1
#
_entry.id   AF-A0A814VE10-F1
#
_cell.length_a   1.000
_cell.length_b   1.000
_cell.length_c   1.000
_cell.angle_alpha   90.00
_cell.angle_beta   90.00
_cell.angle_gamma   90.00
#
_symmetry.space_group_name_H-M   'P 1'
#
loop_
_entity.id
_entity.type
_entity.pdbx_description
1 polymer ?
#
loop_
_entity_poly.entity_id
_entity_poly.type
_entity_poly.pdbx_seq_one_letter_code
_entity_poly.pdbx_strand_id
1 'polypeptide(L)'
;MRTEDERYRELLERLRHGDCNLQDYELLLTRVVGQPSVSSLRESPWNEAPILAYRNEVRTQLNNKAAVHNAAQLGHQPMVCVAQDTCKGKPIEDPILMKKLLELSDSKTEHLPGLLPFVPGMPVILTQNLAIELGLINGINGIFRQLVYKADSVSIDALSDTFPNNTKYVHQLLYALVEIARSKIECNLETLQPKIVPIPLMEQTFRFDFFDDTGYFRL
;
A
#
# COMPACT_ATOMS: atom_id res chain seq x y z
N MET A 1 -23.30 -9.90 -13.97
CA MET A 1 -23.29 -10.87 -12.85
C MET A 1 -21.83 -11.10 -12.45
N ARG A 2 -21.48 -11.18 -11.15
CA ARG A 2 -20.07 -11.22 -10.70
C ARG A 2 -19.43 -12.62 -10.68
N THR A 3 -20.24 -13.68 -10.72
CA THR A 3 -19.80 -15.08 -10.84
C THR A 3 -20.80 -15.84 -11.71
N GLU A 4 -20.33 -16.83 -12.47
CA GLU A 4 -21.16 -17.75 -13.27
C GLU A 4 -21.37 -19.10 -12.57
N ASP A 5 -20.60 -19.38 -11.50
CA ASP A 5 -20.75 -20.59 -10.68
C ASP A 5 -21.99 -20.46 -9.78
N GLU A 6 -23.03 -21.23 -10.14
CA GLU A 6 -24.31 -21.25 -9.45
C GLU A 6 -24.20 -21.75 -8.00
N ARG A 7 -23.41 -22.80 -7.75
CA ARG A 7 -23.22 -23.35 -6.40
C ARG A 7 -22.53 -22.33 -5.50
N TYR A 8 -21.55 -21.61 -6.04
CA TYR A 8 -20.87 -20.54 -5.31
C TYR A 8 -21.79 -19.34 -5.08
N ARG A 9 -22.63 -18.98 -6.06
CA ARG A 9 -23.61 -17.89 -5.93
C ARG A 9 -24.60 -18.14 -4.79
N GLU A 10 -25.16 -19.35 -4.73
CA GLU A 10 -26.07 -19.74 -3.64
C GLU A 10 -25.41 -19.70 -2.27
N LEU A 11 -24.16 -20.19 -2.17
CA LEU A 11 -23.39 -20.12 -0.94
C LEU A 11 -23.22 -18.67 -0.47
N LEU A 12 -22.86 -17.75 -1.37
CA LEU A 12 -22.67 -16.34 -1.04
C LEU A 12 -23.97 -15.67 -0.58
N GLU A 13 -25.11 -16.07 -1.17
CA GLU A 13 -26.42 -15.53 -0.79
C GLU A 13 -26.84 -15.99 0.62
N ARG A 14 -26.62 -17.27 0.96
CA ARG A 14 -26.86 -17.77 2.32
C ARG A 14 -25.90 -17.15 3.33
N LEU A 15 -24.62 -17.03 2.98
CA LEU A 15 -23.60 -16.41 3.84
C LEU A 15 -23.96 -14.97 4.21
N ARG A 16 -24.54 -14.20 3.26
CA ARG A 16 -25.03 -12.83 3.51
C ARG A 16 -26.10 -12.77 4.60
N HIS A 17 -26.99 -13.76 4.66
CA HIS A 17 -28.12 -13.79 5.60
C HIS A 17 -27.80 -14.55 6.89
N GLY A 18 -26.64 -15.21 6.97
CA GLY A 18 -26.27 -16.05 8.11
C GLY A 18 -26.89 -17.45 8.08
N ASP A 19 -27.44 -17.87 6.93
CA ASP A 19 -28.17 -19.14 6.74
C ASP A 19 -27.29 -20.26 6.16
N CYS A 20 -25.98 -20.23 6.42
CA CYS A 20 -25.06 -21.23 5.90
C CYS A 20 -25.38 -22.63 6.44
N ASN A 21 -25.30 -23.63 5.56
CA ASN A 21 -25.49 -25.02 5.92
C ASN A 21 -24.17 -25.82 5.88
N LEU A 22 -24.24 -27.10 6.25
CA LEU A 22 -23.07 -27.98 6.28
C LEU A 22 -22.35 -28.08 4.93
N GLN A 23 -23.10 -28.13 3.82
CA GLN A 23 -22.52 -28.21 2.48
C GLN A 23 -21.78 -26.91 2.10
N ASP A 24 -22.20 -25.76 2.64
CA ASP A 24 -21.50 -24.49 2.43
C ASP A 24 -20.18 -24.46 3.19
N TYR A 25 -20.19 -24.95 4.44
CA TYR A 25 -18.98 -25.09 5.25
C TYR A 25 -17.97 -26.05 4.59
N GLU A 26 -18.41 -27.24 4.16
CA GLU A 26 -17.58 -28.21 3.46
C GLU A 26 -16.99 -27.63 2.18
N LEU A 27 -17.79 -26.86 1.41
CA LEU A 27 -17.29 -26.19 0.21
C LEU A 27 -16.20 -25.16 0.53
N LEU A 28 -16.34 -24.38 1.61
CA LEU A 28 -15.30 -23.44 2.04
C LEU A 28 -14.02 -24.15 2.50
N LEU A 29 -14.13 -25.32 3.14
CA LEU A 29 -12.97 -26.13 3.53
C LEU A 29 -12.13 -26.58 2.32
N THR A 30 -12.76 -26.78 1.15
CA THR A 30 -12.02 -27.06 -0.10
C THR A 30 -11.14 -25.90 -0.57
N ARG A 31 -11.25 -24.71 0.05
CA ARG A 31 -10.49 -23.49 -0.30
C ARG A 31 -9.48 -23.09 0.78
N VAL A 32 -9.34 -23.89 1.83
CA VAL A 32 -8.31 -23.71 2.85
C VAL A 32 -6.96 -24.14 2.27
N VAL A 33 -5.94 -23.31 2.49
CA VAL A 33 -4.57 -23.59 2.03
C VAL A 33 -4.01 -24.78 2.80
N GLY A 34 -3.46 -25.75 2.08
CA GLY A 34 -2.96 -27.02 2.62
C GLY A 34 -3.54 -28.23 1.90
N GLN A 35 -3.03 -29.42 2.23
CA GLN A 35 -3.56 -30.66 1.68
C GLN A 35 -4.98 -30.96 2.21
N PRO A 36 -5.91 -31.47 1.38
CA PRO A 36 -5.72 -31.87 -0.03
C PRO A 36 -6.01 -30.75 -1.05
N SER A 37 -6.40 -29.56 -0.60
CA SER A 37 -7.03 -28.51 -1.42
C SER A 37 -6.07 -27.66 -2.25
N VAL A 38 -5.06 -27.06 -1.61
CA VAL A 38 -4.07 -26.18 -2.26
C VAL A 38 -2.68 -26.57 -1.77
N SER A 39 -1.88 -27.13 -2.68
CA SER A 39 -0.53 -27.64 -2.39
C SER A 39 0.49 -26.54 -2.12
N SER A 40 0.35 -25.37 -2.76
CA SER A 40 1.31 -24.28 -2.70
C SER A 40 0.69 -22.94 -3.07
N LEU A 41 1.05 -21.89 -2.32
CA LEU A 41 0.73 -20.49 -2.66
C LEU A 41 1.75 -19.85 -3.61
N ARG A 42 2.84 -20.56 -3.93
CA ARG A 42 3.90 -20.04 -4.83
C ARG A 42 3.57 -20.23 -6.31
N GLU A 43 2.50 -20.95 -6.61
CA GLU A 43 2.11 -21.30 -7.96
C GLU A 43 0.91 -20.46 -8.41
N SER A 44 0.78 -20.27 -9.72
CA SER A 44 -0.37 -19.57 -10.32
C SER A 44 -1.67 -20.35 -10.07
N PRO A 45 -2.80 -19.68 -9.78
CA PRO A 45 -2.99 -18.22 -9.73
C PRO A 45 -2.71 -17.58 -8.35
N TRP A 46 -2.30 -18.36 -7.36
CA TRP A 46 -2.20 -17.92 -5.96
C TRP A 46 -1.04 -16.97 -5.69
N ASN A 47 0.05 -17.10 -6.45
CA ASN A 47 1.23 -16.24 -6.37
C ASN A 47 0.95 -14.77 -6.72
N GLU A 48 -0.16 -14.49 -7.42
CA GLU A 48 -0.58 -13.15 -7.84
C GLU A 48 -1.88 -12.71 -7.15
N ALA A 49 -2.45 -13.56 -6.29
CA ALA A 49 -3.72 -13.27 -5.64
C ALA A 49 -3.57 -12.14 -4.59
N PRO A 50 -4.50 -11.17 -4.56
CA PRO A 50 -4.50 -10.15 -3.51
C PRO A 50 -4.83 -10.78 -2.16
N ILE A 51 -4.15 -10.30 -1.11
CA ILE A 51 -4.40 -10.73 0.27
C ILE A 51 -5.36 -9.76 0.94
N LEU A 52 -6.45 -10.29 1.50
CA LEU A 52 -7.38 -9.52 2.33
C LEU A 52 -7.02 -9.72 3.81
N ALA A 53 -6.91 -8.62 4.55
CA ALA A 53 -6.64 -8.64 5.98
C ALA A 53 -7.73 -7.86 6.73
N TYR A 54 -8.06 -8.31 7.95
CA TYR A 54 -9.07 -7.67 8.79
C TYR A 54 -8.59 -6.32 9.37
N ARG A 55 -7.28 -6.20 9.66
CA ARG A 55 -6.68 -5.01 10.26
C ARG A 55 -5.78 -4.29 9.27
N ASN A 56 -5.83 -2.96 9.27
CA ASN A 56 -4.96 -2.12 8.42
C ASN A 56 -3.48 -2.32 8.77
N GLU A 57 -3.16 -2.49 10.05
CA GLU A 57 -1.79 -2.72 10.51
C GLU A 57 -1.21 -4.01 9.92
N VAL A 58 -2.03 -5.06 9.85
CA VAL A 58 -1.62 -6.35 9.26
C VAL A 58 -1.43 -6.21 7.75
N ARG A 59 -2.34 -5.52 7.05
CA ARG A 59 -2.21 -5.20 5.63
C ARG A 59 -0.89 -4.45 5.35
N THR A 60 -0.59 -3.43 6.14
CA THR A 60 0.63 -2.61 6.00
C THR A 60 1.89 -3.44 6.19
N GLN A 61 1.93 -4.28 7.23
CA GLN A 61 3.06 -5.19 7.42
C GLN A 61 3.23 -6.20 6.28
N LEU A 62 2.13 -6.77 5.78
CA LEU A 62 2.16 -7.68 4.63
C LEU A 62 2.67 -6.97 3.37
N ASN A 63 2.20 -5.76 3.10
CA ASN A 63 2.66 -4.95 1.96
C ASN A 63 4.14 -4.57 2.08
N ASN A 64 4.62 -4.20 3.27
CA ASN A 64 6.04 -3.91 3.49
C ASN A 64 6.92 -5.15 3.23
N LYS A 65 6.51 -6.31 3.73
CA LYS A 65 7.21 -7.58 3.47
C LYS A 65 7.18 -7.94 1.99
N ALA A 66 6.05 -7.76 1.31
CA ALA A 66 5.91 -8.01 -0.12
C ALA A 66 6.81 -7.07 -0.94
N ALA A 67 6.90 -5.80 -0.59
CA ALA A 67 7.80 -4.85 -1.24
C ALA A 67 9.27 -5.27 -1.08
N VAL A 68 9.71 -5.59 0.14
CA VAL A 68 11.08 -6.07 0.38
C VAL A 68 11.38 -7.36 -0.39
N HIS A 69 10.43 -8.30 -0.42
CA HIS A 69 10.57 -9.53 -1.18
C HIS A 69 10.69 -9.27 -2.70
N ASN A 70 9.82 -8.41 -3.24
CA ASN A 70 9.82 -8.05 -4.66
C ASN A 70 11.12 -7.32 -5.05
N ALA A 71 11.64 -6.45 -4.18
CA ALA A 71 12.93 -5.80 -4.40
C ALA A 71 14.06 -6.83 -4.55
N ALA A 72 14.11 -7.81 -3.65
CA ALA A 72 15.11 -8.87 -3.72
C ALA A 72 14.95 -9.75 -4.97
N GLN A 73 13.73 -10.14 -5.34
CA GLN A 73 13.45 -10.96 -6.53
C GLN A 73 13.84 -10.25 -7.83
N LEU A 74 13.55 -8.94 -7.93
CA LEU A 74 13.82 -8.13 -9.12
C LEU A 74 15.25 -7.56 -9.17
N GLY A 75 16.08 -7.82 -8.16
CA GLY A 75 17.41 -7.25 -8.05
C GLY A 75 17.42 -5.72 -7.90
N HIS A 76 16.35 -5.17 -7.32
CA HIS A 76 16.19 -3.75 -7.08
C HIS A 76 16.53 -3.38 -5.63
N GLN A 77 17.09 -2.18 -5.47
CA GLN A 77 17.26 -1.58 -4.15
C GLN A 77 15.92 -0.99 -3.69
N PRO A 78 15.40 -1.32 -2.50
CA PRO A 78 14.18 -0.70 -1.99
C PRO A 78 14.37 0.82 -1.82
N MET A 79 13.35 1.58 -2.23
CA MET A 79 13.23 3.00 -1.91
C MET A 79 12.06 3.17 -0.94
N VAL A 80 12.20 4.02 0.06
CA VAL A 80 11.13 4.34 1.00
C VAL A 80 10.91 5.85 0.96
N CYS A 81 9.69 6.26 0.64
CA CYS A 81 9.28 7.65 0.82
C CYS A 81 9.02 7.88 2.31
N VAL A 82 9.69 8.89 2.86
CA VAL A 82 9.53 9.30 4.26
C VAL A 82 8.48 10.40 4.31
N ALA A 83 7.49 10.27 5.19
CA ALA A 83 6.48 11.30 5.39
C ALA A 83 7.12 12.60 5.91
N GLN A 84 6.57 13.73 5.48
CA GLN A 84 6.95 15.05 5.96
C GLN A 84 5.81 15.60 6.81
N ASP A 85 5.98 15.55 8.13
CA ASP A 85 4.96 15.99 9.06
C ASP A 85 5.17 17.45 9.49
N THR A 86 4.06 18.19 9.60
CA THR A 86 4.04 19.54 10.16
C THR A 86 2.95 19.64 11.23
N CYS A 87 3.19 20.47 12.24
CA CYS A 87 2.17 20.81 13.25
C CYS A 87 1.74 22.26 13.05
N LYS A 88 0.47 22.48 12.66
CA LYS A 88 -0.09 23.82 12.38
C LYS A 88 0.78 24.62 11.38
N GLY A 89 1.27 23.94 10.34
CA GLY A 89 2.11 24.51 9.29
C GLY A 89 3.57 24.76 9.68
N LYS A 90 3.99 24.38 10.90
CA LYS A 90 5.40 24.46 11.32
C LYS A 90 6.06 23.09 11.20
N PRO A 91 7.28 23.01 10.67
CA PRO A 91 8.08 21.78 10.71
C PRO A 91 8.22 21.27 12.14
N ILE A 92 8.23 19.95 12.28
CA ILE A 92 8.47 19.30 13.56
C ILE A 92 9.98 19.15 13.72
N GLU A 93 10.55 19.75 14.77
CA GLU A 93 11.99 19.74 15.02
C GLU A 93 12.42 18.70 16.07
N ASP A 94 11.50 18.23 16.91
CA ASP A 94 11.78 17.23 17.95
C ASP A 94 11.98 15.83 17.31
N PRO A 95 13.20 15.26 17.35
CA PRO A 95 13.49 13.97 16.75
C PRO A 95 12.69 12.80 17.35
N ILE A 96 12.32 12.90 18.65
CA ILE A 96 11.53 11.88 19.33
C ILE A 96 10.12 11.88 18.76
N LEU A 97 9.52 13.07 18.64
CA LEU A 97 8.21 13.28 18.04
C LEU A 97 8.19 12.83 16.57
N MET A 98 9.18 13.23 15.77
CA MET A 98 9.31 12.79 14.37
C MET A 98 9.33 11.27 14.26
N LYS A 99 10.15 10.59 15.08
CA LYS A 99 10.21 9.12 15.08
C LYS A 99 8.86 8.50 15.45
N LYS A 100 8.21 8.99 16.50
CA LYS A 100 6.89 8.48 16.93
C LYS A 100 5.83 8.66 15.85
N LEU A 101 5.86 9.78 15.11
CA LEU A 101 4.95 10.04 13.98
C LEU A 101 5.16 9.05 12.84
N LEU A 102 6.41 8.78 12.46
CA LEU A 102 6.73 7.80 11.43
C LEU A 102 6.28 6.38 11.79
N GLU A 103 6.23 6.05 13.09
CA GLU A 103 5.80 4.76 13.63
C GLU A 103 4.28 4.66 13.85
N LEU A 104 3.51 5.74 13.67
CA LEU A 104 2.05 5.69 13.81
C LEU A 104 1.45 4.73 12.78
N SER A 105 0.43 3.99 13.23
CA SER A 105 -0.36 3.15 12.34
C SER A 105 -1.09 4.00 11.32
N ASP A 106 -1.20 3.49 10.10
CA ASP A 106 -1.95 4.12 9.00
C ASP A 106 -3.45 4.31 9.35
N SER A 107 -3.97 3.55 10.31
CA SER A 107 -5.30 3.74 10.89
C SER A 107 -5.47 5.04 11.68
N LYS A 108 -4.39 5.68 12.13
CA LYS A 108 -4.38 6.93 12.91
C LYS A 108 -4.00 8.16 12.07
N THR A 109 -3.59 7.96 10.83
CA THR A 109 -3.01 8.98 9.95
C THR A 109 -3.78 9.09 8.62
N GLU A 110 -5.10 8.88 8.64
CA GLU A 110 -5.95 8.92 7.44
C GLU A 110 -5.41 8.05 6.28
N HIS A 111 -4.90 6.87 6.63
CA HIS A 111 -4.34 5.89 5.71
C HIS A 111 -3.04 6.30 5.00
N LEU A 112 -2.34 7.33 5.48
CA LEU A 112 -1.00 7.69 5.02
C LEU A 112 0.08 7.13 5.97
N PRO A 113 0.88 6.13 5.55
CA PRO A 113 1.94 5.61 6.40
C PRO A 113 3.12 6.60 6.50
N GLY A 114 3.81 6.59 7.64
CA GLY A 114 5.04 7.37 7.83
C GLY A 114 6.18 6.93 6.90
N LEU A 115 6.22 5.64 6.54
CA LEU A 115 7.20 5.06 5.63
C LEU A 115 6.47 4.26 4.53
N LEU A 116 6.58 4.71 3.29
CA LEU A 116 5.94 4.08 2.13
C LEU A 116 6.99 3.45 1.20
N PRO A 117 7.10 2.11 1.12
CA PRO A 117 8.06 1.46 0.24
C PRO A 117 7.63 1.49 -1.24
N PHE A 118 8.62 1.66 -2.10
CA PHE A 118 8.52 1.69 -3.54
C PHE A 118 9.59 0.82 -4.19
N VAL A 119 9.17 -0.04 -5.11
CA VAL A 119 10.03 -0.95 -5.88
C VAL A 119 9.53 -0.95 -7.32
N PRO A 120 10.35 -0.56 -8.31
CA PRO A 120 9.96 -0.62 -9.72
C PRO A 120 9.36 -1.99 -10.08
N GLY A 121 8.20 -1.99 -10.73
CA GLY A 121 7.45 -3.20 -11.08
C GLY A 121 6.42 -3.66 -10.04
N MET A 122 6.37 -3.08 -8.84
CA MET A 122 5.38 -3.48 -7.85
C MET A 122 3.96 -2.99 -8.21
N PRO A 123 2.92 -3.79 -7.90
CA PRO A 123 1.54 -3.34 -8.03
C PRO A 123 1.23 -2.25 -7.00
N VAL A 124 0.51 -1.22 -7.43
CA VAL A 124 0.04 -0.12 -6.59
C VAL A 124 -1.43 0.17 -6.88
N ILE A 125 -2.11 0.82 -5.93
CA ILE A 125 -3.51 1.21 -6.05
C ILE A 125 -3.62 2.70 -5.72
N LEU A 126 -4.34 3.47 -6.53
CA LEU A 126 -4.69 4.84 -6.16
C LEU A 126 -5.74 4.82 -5.06
N THR A 127 -5.50 5.55 -3.98
CA THR A 127 -6.41 5.64 -2.83
C THR A 127 -7.35 6.85 -2.89
N GLN A 128 -7.18 7.73 -3.88
CA GLN A 128 -7.96 8.96 -4.03
C GLN A 128 -8.36 9.20 -5.49
N ASN A 129 -9.43 9.98 -5.69
CA ASN A 129 -9.84 10.44 -7.01
C ASN A 129 -9.00 11.64 -7.41
N LEU A 130 -8.19 11.51 -8.46
CA LEU A 130 -7.32 12.58 -8.94
C LEU A 130 -7.92 13.30 -10.16
N ALA A 131 -8.38 12.52 -11.12
CA ALA A 131 -8.96 13.00 -12.38
C ALA A 131 -9.93 11.95 -12.92
N ILE A 132 -11.19 12.03 -12.51
CA ILE A 132 -12.21 11.02 -12.78
C ILE A 132 -12.44 10.88 -14.29
N GLU A 133 -12.45 12.00 -14.99
CA GLU A 133 -12.58 12.12 -16.44
C GLU A 133 -11.46 11.40 -17.19
N LEU A 134 -10.26 11.33 -16.61
CA LEU A 134 -9.10 10.61 -17.14
C LEU A 134 -9.02 9.14 -16.66
N GLY A 135 -9.99 8.71 -15.84
CA GLY A 135 -10.00 7.38 -15.23
C GLY A 135 -9.04 7.22 -14.06
N LEU A 136 -8.50 8.30 -13.50
CA LEU A 136 -7.65 8.28 -12.31
C LEU A 136 -8.51 8.36 -11.05
N ILE A 137 -9.11 7.23 -10.70
CA ILE A 137 -10.07 7.09 -9.60
C ILE A 137 -9.52 6.20 -8.48
N ASN A 138 -10.07 6.36 -7.29
CA ASN A 138 -9.79 5.48 -6.16
C ASN A 138 -10.09 4.01 -6.53
N GLY A 139 -9.16 3.11 -6.19
CA GLY A 139 -9.24 1.68 -6.45
C GLY A 139 -8.69 1.26 -7.81
N ILE A 140 -8.20 2.17 -8.65
CA ILE A 140 -7.54 1.77 -9.89
C ILE A 140 -6.15 1.20 -9.61
N ASN A 141 -5.88 0.04 -10.20
CA ASN A 141 -4.58 -0.62 -10.12
C ASN A 141 -3.60 -0.01 -11.12
N GLY A 142 -2.34 0.06 -10.74
CA GLY A 142 -1.23 0.43 -11.61
C GLY A 142 0.04 -0.33 -11.25
N ILE A 143 1.07 -0.13 -12.06
CA ILE A 143 2.42 -0.65 -11.82
C ILE A 143 3.34 0.53 -11.56
N PHE A 144 3.97 0.56 -10.40
CA PHE A 144 4.93 1.60 -10.08
C PHE A 144 6.17 1.47 -10.98
N ARG A 145 6.62 2.57 -11.57
CA ARG A 145 7.77 2.59 -12.49
C ARG A 145 8.96 3.31 -11.88
N GLN A 146 8.76 4.52 -11.36
CA GLN A 146 9.87 5.33 -10.89
C GLN A 146 9.43 6.37 -9.86
N LEU A 147 10.33 6.67 -8.93
CA LEU A 147 10.22 7.80 -8.02
C LEU A 147 10.99 8.99 -8.59
N VAL A 148 10.38 10.18 -8.62
CA VAL A 148 11.06 11.43 -8.99
C VAL A 148 11.17 12.31 -7.76
N TYR A 149 12.40 12.64 -7.37
CA TYR A 149 12.73 13.30 -6.12
C TYR A 149 13.97 14.19 -6.30
N LYS A 150 14.23 15.08 -5.34
CA LYS A 150 15.45 15.89 -5.36
C LYS A 150 16.66 15.07 -4.89
N ALA A 151 17.76 15.12 -5.65
CA ALA A 151 18.91 14.23 -5.45
C ALA A 151 19.59 14.38 -4.08
N ASP A 152 19.52 15.57 -3.47
CA ASP A 152 20.06 15.90 -2.15
C ASP A 152 19.18 15.41 -0.99
N SER A 153 18.01 14.84 -1.28
CA SER A 153 17.02 14.43 -0.27
C SER A 153 17.04 12.93 0.06
N VAL A 154 18.14 12.23 -0.22
CA VAL A 154 18.25 10.79 0.02
C VAL A 154 19.18 10.51 1.20
N SER A 155 18.72 9.75 2.18
CA SER A 155 19.54 9.18 3.25
C SER A 155 19.61 7.66 3.14
N ILE A 156 20.69 7.09 3.66
CA ILE A 156 20.90 5.64 3.77
C ILE A 156 20.83 5.15 5.22
N ASP A 157 20.77 6.07 6.18
CA ASP A 157 20.62 5.74 7.58
C ASP A 157 19.27 5.07 7.82
N ALA A 158 19.30 3.93 8.50
CA ALA A 158 18.10 3.15 8.76
C ALA A 158 17.13 3.94 9.67
N LEU A 159 15.92 4.19 9.17
CA LEU A 159 14.82 4.79 9.93
C LEU A 159 13.90 3.73 10.54
N SER A 160 14.00 2.48 10.10
CA SER A 160 13.21 1.35 10.59
C SER A 160 13.95 0.03 10.39
N ASP A 161 13.78 -0.89 11.33
CA ASP A 161 14.23 -2.28 11.21
C ASP A 161 13.40 -3.11 10.21
N THR A 162 12.31 -2.53 9.70
CA THR A 162 11.41 -3.18 8.71
C THR A 162 12.08 -3.36 7.35
N PHE A 163 13.00 -2.46 6.99
CA PHE A 163 13.59 -2.41 5.66
C PHE A 163 15.08 -2.78 5.71
N PRO A 164 15.63 -3.42 4.66
CA PRO A 164 17.05 -3.79 4.61
C PRO A 164 17.99 -2.58 4.76
N ASN A 165 19.22 -2.82 5.24
CA ASN A 165 20.23 -1.77 5.47
C ASN A 165 20.64 -0.99 4.20
N ASN A 166 20.44 -1.56 3.01
CA ASN A 166 20.70 -0.87 1.74
C ASN A 166 19.48 -0.07 1.25
N THR A 167 18.48 0.21 2.07
CA THR A 167 17.29 0.99 1.66
C THR A 167 17.64 2.46 1.46
N LYS A 168 17.12 3.06 0.38
CA LYS A 168 17.20 4.51 0.16
C LYS A 168 15.96 5.19 0.74
N TYR A 169 16.16 6.06 1.71
CA TYR A 169 15.08 6.86 2.30
C TYR A 169 15.02 8.21 1.59
N VAL A 170 13.87 8.52 0.99
CA VAL A 170 13.65 9.69 0.15
C VAL A 170 12.77 10.68 0.91
N HIS A 171 13.33 11.85 1.19
CA HIS A 171 12.70 12.88 2.02
C HIS A 171 12.00 13.97 1.21
N GLN A 172 12.43 14.27 -0.03
CA GLN A 172 11.78 15.28 -0.88
C GLN A 172 11.35 14.67 -2.22
N LEU A 173 10.23 13.93 -2.16
CA LEU A 173 9.53 13.44 -3.33
C LEU A 173 8.93 14.61 -4.14
N LEU A 174 8.91 14.50 -5.47
CA LEU A 174 8.19 15.41 -6.37
C LEU A 174 6.94 14.74 -6.94
N TYR A 175 7.07 13.50 -7.42
CA TYR A 175 5.96 12.67 -7.87
C TYR A 175 6.41 11.22 -8.10
N ALA A 176 5.45 10.30 -8.20
CA ALA A 176 5.69 8.92 -8.61
C ALA A 176 5.18 8.71 -10.04
N LEU A 177 5.95 8.03 -10.89
CA LEU A 177 5.51 7.57 -12.19
C LEU A 177 4.86 6.19 -12.04
N VAL A 178 3.58 6.10 -12.40
CA VAL A 178 2.79 4.87 -12.33
C VAL A 178 2.20 4.58 -13.69
N GLU A 179 2.37 3.36 -14.16
CA GLU A 179 1.69 2.88 -15.35
C GLU A 179 0.27 2.42 -14.99
N ILE A 180 -0.74 3.06 -15.57
CA ILE A 180 -2.15 2.77 -15.32
C ILE A 180 -2.80 2.36 -16.63
N ALA A 181 -2.83 1.04 -16.86
CA ALA A 181 -3.24 0.46 -18.14
C ALA A 181 -4.67 0.82 -18.58
N ARG A 182 -5.55 1.09 -17.60
CA ARG A 182 -6.97 1.43 -17.76
C ARG A 182 -7.26 2.94 -17.74
N SER A 183 -6.23 3.78 -17.64
CA SER A 183 -6.41 5.22 -17.76
C SER A 183 -6.86 5.60 -19.17
N LYS A 184 -7.59 6.70 -19.30
CA LYS A 184 -8.02 7.28 -20.59
C LYS A 184 -7.00 8.29 -21.14
N ILE A 185 -5.79 8.27 -20.61
CA ILE A 185 -4.71 9.17 -21.00
C ILE A 185 -4.08 8.58 -22.26
N GLU A 186 -4.58 9.02 -23.41
CA GLU A 186 -4.13 8.59 -24.73
C GLU A 186 -2.97 9.44 -25.28
N CYS A 187 -2.75 10.62 -24.69
CA CYS A 187 -1.65 11.50 -25.09
C CYS A 187 -0.35 11.16 -24.35
N ASN A 188 0.77 11.23 -25.08
CA ASN A 188 2.08 11.33 -24.45
C ASN A 188 2.14 12.67 -23.72
N LEU A 189 2.22 12.64 -22.39
CA LEU A 189 2.52 13.83 -21.60
C LEU A 189 3.95 14.25 -21.91
N GLU A 190 4.11 15.09 -22.93
CA GLU A 190 5.31 15.76 -23.48
C GLU A 190 6.50 14.86 -23.84
N THR A 191 6.87 13.90 -22.98
CA THR A 191 7.99 12.96 -23.12
C THR A 191 7.70 11.58 -22.50
N LEU A 192 6.60 11.41 -21.76
CA LEU A 192 6.25 10.15 -21.12
C LEU A 192 5.61 9.18 -22.11
N GLN A 193 5.91 7.89 -21.94
CA GLN A 193 5.25 6.82 -22.69
C GLN A 193 3.74 6.81 -22.38
N PRO A 194 2.90 6.33 -23.31
CA PRO A 194 1.46 6.24 -23.09
C PRO A 194 1.15 5.50 -21.79
N LYS A 195 0.09 5.94 -21.08
CA LYS A 195 -0.40 5.33 -19.82
C LYS A 195 0.53 5.45 -18.61
N ILE A 196 1.70 6.06 -18.74
CA ILE A 196 2.52 6.48 -17.59
C ILE A 196 1.98 7.82 -17.08
N VAL A 197 1.60 7.83 -15.81
CA VAL A 197 0.94 8.97 -15.17
C VAL A 197 1.81 9.44 -14.00
N PRO A 198 2.13 10.75 -13.93
CA PRO A 198 2.72 11.33 -12.73
C PRO A 198 1.66 11.46 -11.64
N ILE A 199 1.87 10.78 -10.51
CA ILE A 199 1.05 10.85 -9.32
C ILE A 199 1.71 11.82 -8.34
N PRO A 200 1.08 12.98 -8.04
CA PRO A 200 1.66 13.98 -7.16
C PRO A 200 1.64 13.51 -5.70
N LEU A 201 2.34 14.25 -4.84
CA LEU A 201 2.24 14.05 -3.40
C LEU A 201 0.82 14.35 -2.92
N MET A 202 0.43 13.66 -1.86
CA MET A 202 -0.82 13.91 -1.14
C MET A 202 -0.49 14.46 0.24
N GLU A 203 -1.28 15.43 0.66
CA GLU A 203 -1.27 15.96 2.02
C GLU A 203 -2.58 15.55 2.72
N GLN A 204 -2.50 15.17 3.99
CA GLN A 204 -3.65 14.93 4.85
C GLN A 204 -3.39 15.53 6.23
N THR A 205 -4.46 16.01 6.87
CA THR A 205 -4.42 16.49 8.25
C THR A 205 -5.15 15.50 9.13
N PHE A 206 -4.48 15.06 10.20
CA PHE A 206 -5.06 14.16 11.18
C PHE A 206 -4.87 14.71 12.60
N ARG A 207 -5.58 14.12 13.56
CA ARG A 207 -5.45 14.41 14.99
C ARG A 207 -5.17 13.12 15.72
N PHE A 208 -4.29 13.18 16.70
CA PHE A 208 -3.93 12.03 17.49
C PHE A 208 -3.45 12.50 18.86
N ASP A 209 -3.66 11.66 19.86
CA ASP A 209 -3.27 11.93 21.23
C ASP A 209 -1.95 11.20 21.55
N PHE A 210 -0.97 11.94 22.06
CA PHE A 210 0.19 11.32 22.72
C PHE A 210 -0.16 11.03 24.17
N PHE A 211 -0.22 9.75 24.50
CA PHE A 211 -0.06 9.32 25.87
C PHE A 211 1.42 8.94 26.04
N ASP A 212 2.19 9.79 26.71
CA ASP A 212 3.44 9.30 27.29
C ASP A 212 3.06 8.31 28.41
N ASP A 213 3.83 7.22 28.55
CA ASP A 213 3.70 6.27 29.68
C ASP A 213 3.91 6.95 31.07
N THR A 214 4.12 8.26 31.10
CA THR A 214 4.20 9.11 32.30
C THR A 214 2.99 10.00 32.53
N GLY A 215 1.99 10.03 31.64
CA GLY A 215 0.72 10.74 31.85
C GLY A 215 0.79 12.28 31.82
N TYR A 216 1.87 12.89 31.32
CA TYR A 216 1.98 14.34 31.21
C TYR A 216 2.06 14.81 29.77
N PHE A 217 1.09 15.65 29.37
CA PHE A 217 1.16 16.44 28.14
C PHE A 217 2.20 17.55 28.29
N ARG A 218 3.14 17.66 27.35
CA ARG A 218 3.84 18.92 27.08
C ARG A 218 3.52 19.35 25.65
N LEU A 219 2.81 20.48 25.55
CA LEU A 219 2.68 21.29 24.33
C LEU A 219 3.92 22.16 24.15
#